data_AF-A0A936JV07-F1
#
_entry.id   AF-A0A936JV07-F1
#
_cell.length_a   1.000
_cell.length_b   1.000
_cell.length_c   1.000
_cell.angle_alpha   90.00
_cell.angle_beta   90.00
_cell.angle_gamma   90.00
#
_symmetry.space_group_name_H-M   'P 1'
#
loop_
_entity.id
_entity.type
_entity.pdbx_description
1 polymer ?
#
loop_
_entity_poly.entity_id
_entity_poly.type
_entity_poly.pdbx_seq_one_letter_code
_entity_poly.pdbx_strand_id
1 'polypeptide(L)'
;MSDESSAAHPSVPTAELSRLSGFQPKTGTLDQWNAAYVRVEDYLRAHRIHNRLHQSRVIERVLECAALRHEADPRQDPVTLAAEETARIMQAWFASQIGTSARPPERLAAQARVAMLLSDLPGRWPYAFLDMEHTPPEARVAMEKSALQAGPDLAVSNMVPREIDLGTLPEVAGDTLETLERWPIVRLLVLWALFAAVLAALFYRTR
;
A
#
# COMPACT_ATOMS: atom_id res chain seq x y z
N MET A 1 -0.04 -37.52 73.50
CA MET A 1 0.20 -38.71 72.66
C MET A 1 -1.12 -39.05 72.01
N SER A 2 -1.38 -38.81 70.73
CA SER A 2 -0.59 -38.26 69.62
C SER A 2 -1.65 -37.77 68.62
N ASP A 3 -1.65 -36.50 68.25
CA ASP A 3 -1.23 -36.05 66.91
C ASP A 3 -1.03 -37.18 65.90
N GLU A 4 -2.02 -37.38 65.02
CA GLU A 4 -1.73 -37.82 63.66
C GLU A 4 -2.58 -37.02 62.67
N SER A 5 -1.86 -36.07 62.08
CA SER A 5 -2.20 -35.24 60.94
C SER A 5 -2.79 -36.07 59.79
N SER A 6 -4.11 -35.99 59.60
CA SER A 6 -4.72 -36.32 58.31
C SER A 6 -4.91 -35.03 57.53
N ALA A 7 -3.82 -34.52 56.96
CA ALA A 7 -3.84 -33.51 55.93
C ALA A 7 -4.55 -34.09 54.69
N ALA A 8 -5.88 -33.94 54.65
CA ALA A 8 -6.65 -34.21 53.44
C ALA A 8 -6.22 -33.20 52.39
N HIS A 9 -5.47 -33.68 51.39
CA HIS A 9 -5.15 -32.95 50.17
C HIS A 9 -6.41 -32.27 49.63
N PRO A 10 -6.37 -30.98 49.25
CA PRO A 10 -7.50 -30.38 48.56
C PRO A 10 -7.71 -31.18 47.27
N SER A 11 -8.85 -31.87 47.21
CA SER A 11 -9.33 -32.55 46.02
C SER A 11 -9.43 -31.50 44.91
N VAL A 12 -8.47 -31.51 43.99
CA VAL A 12 -8.54 -30.75 42.74
C VAL A 12 -9.89 -31.13 42.11
N PRO A 13 -10.80 -30.18 41.84
CA PRO A 13 -12.08 -30.53 41.27
C PRO A 13 -11.83 -31.13 39.88
N THR A 14 -12.17 -32.40 39.68
CA THR A 14 -12.05 -33.10 38.39
C THR A 14 -12.80 -32.36 37.25
N ALA A 15 -13.78 -31.51 37.59
CA ALA A 15 -14.49 -30.62 36.66
C ALA A 15 -13.71 -29.37 36.22
N GLU A 16 -12.69 -28.94 36.97
CA GLU A 16 -11.83 -27.80 36.60
C GLU A 16 -10.77 -28.19 35.56
N LEU A 17 -10.29 -29.44 35.57
CA LEU A 17 -9.36 -29.97 34.56
C LEU A 17 -10.05 -30.31 33.23
N SER A 18 -11.36 -30.58 33.23
CA SER A 18 -12.16 -30.69 31.99
C SER A 18 -12.27 -29.37 31.22
N ARG A 19 -11.92 -28.24 31.88
CA ARG A 19 -11.82 -26.89 31.32
C ARG A 19 -10.37 -26.46 31.09
N LEU A 20 -9.53 -27.37 30.58
CA LEU A 20 -8.44 -26.95 29.70
C LEU A 20 -9.07 -26.44 28.38
N SER A 21 -9.85 -25.36 28.50
CA SER A 21 -10.63 -24.67 27.47
C SER A 21 -9.71 -23.86 26.58
N GLY A 22 -8.75 -24.54 25.98
CA GLY A 22 -7.99 -24.03 24.85
C GLY A 22 -8.60 -24.56 23.55
N PHE A 23 -8.11 -24.04 22.44
CA PHE A 23 -8.42 -24.49 21.08
C PHE A 23 -8.40 -26.01 20.92
N GLN A 24 -9.56 -26.61 20.57
CA GLN A 24 -9.74 -28.04 20.30
C GLN A 24 -10.49 -28.24 18.97
N PRO A 25 -9.78 -28.40 17.84
CA PRO A 25 -10.42 -28.55 16.53
C PRO A 25 -11.04 -29.94 16.37
N LYS A 26 -12.25 -30.02 15.80
CA LYS A 26 -12.96 -31.30 15.57
C LYS A 26 -12.47 -32.06 14.32
N THR A 27 -11.80 -31.35 13.42
CA THR A 27 -11.36 -31.84 12.11
C THR A 27 -9.91 -31.45 11.87
N GLY A 28 -9.21 -32.17 10.99
CA GLY A 28 -7.78 -31.96 10.73
C GLY A 28 -6.89 -32.66 11.76
N THR A 29 -5.61 -32.80 11.43
CA THR A 29 -4.63 -33.47 12.30
C THR A 29 -3.97 -32.47 13.25
N LEU A 30 -3.49 -32.96 14.40
CA LEU A 30 -2.78 -32.14 15.37
C LEU A 30 -1.55 -31.46 14.75
N ASP A 31 -0.81 -32.16 13.89
CA ASP A 31 0.38 -31.62 13.22
C ASP A 31 0.04 -30.47 12.27
N GLN A 32 -1.08 -30.55 11.54
CA GLN A 32 -1.55 -29.46 10.68
C GLN A 32 -1.94 -28.23 11.50
N TRP A 33 -2.61 -28.42 12.63
CA TRP A 33 -3.00 -27.32 13.52
C TRP A 33 -1.80 -26.70 14.25
N ASN A 34 -0.80 -27.51 14.61
CA ASN A 34 0.47 -27.00 15.14
C ASN A 34 1.22 -26.18 14.09
N ALA A 35 1.26 -26.65 12.83
CA ALA A 35 1.86 -25.89 11.73
C ALA A 35 1.10 -24.57 11.48
N ALA A 36 -0.24 -24.59 11.59
CA ALA A 36 -1.06 -23.39 11.47
C ALA A 36 -0.77 -22.40 12.61
N TYR A 37 -0.66 -22.88 13.85
CA TYR A 37 -0.26 -22.08 15.02
C TYR A 37 1.07 -21.36 14.76
N VAL A 38 2.11 -22.11 14.38
CA VAL A 38 3.45 -21.55 14.11
C VAL A 38 3.39 -20.51 13.00
N ARG A 39 2.61 -20.78 11.93
CA ARG A 39 2.46 -19.83 10.82
C ARG A 39 1.83 -18.51 11.26
N VAL A 40 0.80 -18.55 12.10
CA VAL A 40 0.16 -17.35 12.63
C VAL A 40 1.11 -16.61 13.58
N GLU A 41 1.80 -17.35 14.47
CA GLU A 41 2.79 -16.77 15.38
C GLU A 41 3.90 -16.03 14.61
N ASP A 42 4.47 -16.65 13.58
CA ASP A 42 5.51 -16.06 12.73
C ASP A 42 5.01 -14.79 12.03
N TYR A 43 3.76 -14.82 11.54
CA TYR A 43 3.15 -13.64 10.91
C TYR A 43 2.99 -12.48 11.90
N LEU A 44 2.53 -12.74 13.13
CA LEU A 44 2.40 -11.71 14.16
C LEU A 44 3.77 -11.18 14.60
N ARG A 45 4.77 -12.06 14.72
CA ARG A 45 6.15 -11.67 15.02
C ARG A 45 6.72 -10.76 13.93
N ALA A 46 6.45 -11.05 12.66
CA ALA A 46 6.86 -10.20 11.54
C ALA A 46 6.26 -8.78 11.62
N HIS A 47 5.08 -8.62 12.23
CA HIS A 47 4.43 -7.34 12.48
C HIS A 47 4.85 -6.68 13.82
N ARG A 48 5.91 -7.18 14.46
CA ARG A 48 6.49 -6.64 15.71
C ARG A 48 5.55 -6.67 16.91
N ILE A 49 4.52 -7.51 16.88
CA ILE A 49 3.66 -7.73 18.04
C ILE A 49 4.42 -8.71 18.93
N HIS A 50 4.99 -8.25 20.04
CA HIS A 50 5.86 -9.09 20.88
C HIS A 50 5.22 -9.51 22.22
N ASN A 51 4.07 -8.92 22.57
CA ASN A 51 3.38 -9.26 23.81
C ASN A 51 2.82 -10.68 23.72
N ARG A 52 3.43 -11.63 24.45
CA ARG A 52 3.09 -13.05 24.40
C ARG A 52 1.64 -13.33 24.81
N LEU A 53 1.14 -12.66 25.84
CA LEU A 53 -0.23 -12.88 26.31
C LEU A 53 -1.26 -12.45 25.26
N HIS A 54 -1.02 -11.29 24.64
CA HIS A 54 -1.88 -10.79 23.56
C HIS A 54 -1.79 -11.65 22.31
N GLN A 55 -0.56 -12.04 21.93
CA GLN A 55 -0.32 -12.97 20.81
C GLN A 55 -1.12 -14.27 20.99
N SER A 56 -1.07 -14.90 22.17
CA SER A 56 -1.80 -16.16 22.41
C SER A 56 -3.30 -16.01 22.19
N ARG A 57 -3.91 -14.91 22.66
CA ARG A 57 -5.35 -14.64 22.46
C ARG A 57 -5.69 -14.43 20.99
N VAL A 58 -4.86 -13.68 20.27
CA VAL A 58 -5.05 -13.45 18.83
C VAL A 58 -4.91 -14.75 18.05
N ILE A 59 -3.89 -15.56 18.35
CA ILE A 59 -3.65 -16.84 17.68
C ILE A 59 -4.82 -17.79 17.92
N GLU A 60 -5.27 -17.92 19.17
CA GLU A 60 -6.43 -18.74 19.52
C GLU A 60 -7.67 -18.30 18.74
N ARG A 61 -7.96 -16.99 18.70
CA ARG A 61 -9.08 -16.46 17.94
C ARG A 61 -9.01 -16.76 16.44
N VAL A 62 -7.83 -16.64 15.83
CA VAL A 62 -7.61 -16.98 14.43
C VAL A 62 -7.84 -18.47 14.19
N LEU A 63 -7.29 -19.32 15.05
CA LEU A 63 -7.40 -20.77 14.91
C LEU A 63 -8.85 -21.25 15.09
N GLU A 64 -9.61 -20.68 16.03
CA GLU A 64 -11.04 -20.95 16.18
C GLU A 64 -11.82 -20.66 14.89
N CYS A 65 -11.62 -19.48 14.31
CA CYS A 65 -12.28 -19.10 13.06
C CYS A 65 -11.85 -20.02 11.89
N ALA A 66 -10.56 -20.37 11.82
CA ALA A 66 -10.06 -21.32 10.82
C ALA A 66 -10.66 -22.72 10.99
N ALA A 67 -10.79 -23.21 12.23
CA ALA A 67 -11.42 -24.49 12.54
C ALA A 67 -12.89 -24.51 12.16
N LEU A 68 -13.63 -23.43 12.41
CA LEU A 68 -15.03 -23.33 11.96
C LEU A 68 -15.15 -23.44 10.43
N ARG A 69 -14.24 -22.83 9.67
CA ARG A 69 -14.20 -22.96 8.20
C ARG A 69 -13.78 -24.36 7.77
N HIS A 70 -12.82 -24.97 8.46
CA HIS A 70 -12.35 -26.32 8.19
C HIS A 70 -13.42 -27.38 8.51
N GLU A 71 -14.27 -27.16 9.51
CA GLU A 71 -15.44 -28.01 9.78
C GLU A 71 -16.45 -27.98 8.62
N ALA A 72 -16.61 -26.83 7.95
CA ALA A 72 -17.50 -26.70 6.79
C ALA A 72 -16.93 -27.34 5.51
N ASP A 73 -15.61 -27.27 5.31
CA ASP A 73 -14.92 -27.96 4.20
C ASP A 73 -13.57 -28.56 4.67
N PRO A 74 -13.58 -29.81 5.15
CA PRO A 74 -12.38 -30.47 5.68
C PRO A 74 -11.31 -30.81 4.65
N ARG A 75 -11.50 -30.48 3.37
CA ARG A 75 -10.49 -30.68 2.32
C ARG A 75 -9.47 -29.55 2.26
N GLN A 76 -9.80 -28.39 2.84
CA GLN A 76 -8.92 -27.23 2.85
C GLN A 76 -7.79 -27.45 3.85
N ASP A 77 -6.59 -26.95 3.54
CA ASP A 77 -5.46 -27.07 4.45
C ASP A 77 -5.63 -26.11 5.66
N PRO A 78 -5.55 -26.59 6.91
CA PRO A 78 -5.65 -25.75 8.11
C PRO A 78 -4.66 -24.58 8.15
N VAL A 79 -3.44 -24.75 7.62
CA VAL A 79 -2.43 -23.68 7.59
C VAL A 79 -2.86 -22.57 6.65
N THR A 80 -3.35 -22.94 5.47
CA THR A 80 -3.91 -21.99 4.49
C THR A 80 -5.10 -21.24 5.06
N LEU A 81 -6.04 -21.97 5.70
CA LEU A 81 -7.20 -21.36 6.35
C LEU A 81 -6.81 -20.37 7.45
N ALA A 82 -5.84 -20.72 8.29
CA ALA A 82 -5.35 -19.83 9.36
C ALA A 82 -4.68 -18.58 8.79
N ALA A 83 -3.91 -18.71 7.71
CA ALA A 83 -3.30 -17.56 7.03
C ALA A 83 -4.34 -16.61 6.42
N GLU A 84 -5.34 -17.16 5.72
CA GLU A 84 -6.45 -16.39 5.16
C GLU A 84 -7.24 -15.68 6.27
N GLU A 85 -7.52 -16.37 7.36
CA GLU A 85 -8.28 -15.84 8.48
C GLU A 85 -7.52 -14.74 9.22
N THR A 86 -6.21 -14.91 9.39
CA THR A 86 -5.33 -13.85 9.90
C THR A 86 -5.42 -12.61 9.02
N ALA A 87 -5.33 -12.77 7.70
CA ALA A 87 -5.42 -11.66 6.75
C ALA A 87 -6.80 -10.98 6.81
N ARG A 88 -7.88 -11.77 6.89
CA ARG A 88 -9.26 -11.28 6.98
C ARG A 88 -9.50 -10.46 8.24
N ILE A 89 -9.09 -10.96 9.40
CA ILE A 89 -9.22 -10.27 10.70
C ILE A 89 -8.39 -8.98 10.69
N MET A 90 -7.14 -9.04 10.20
CA MET A 90 -6.28 -7.86 10.04
C MET A 90 -6.92 -6.79 9.17
N GLN A 91 -7.46 -7.18 8.02
CA GLN A 91 -8.09 -6.25 7.10
C GLN A 91 -9.34 -5.60 7.72
N ALA A 92 -10.18 -6.40 8.39
CA ALA A 92 -11.35 -5.88 9.09
C ALA A 92 -10.96 -4.89 10.19
N TRP A 93 -9.91 -5.18 10.96
CA TRP A 93 -9.42 -4.29 12.00
C TRP A 93 -8.82 -3.01 11.41
N PHE A 94 -8.00 -3.10 10.37
CA PHE A 94 -7.49 -1.90 9.71
C PHE A 94 -8.59 -0.99 9.17
N ALA A 95 -9.66 -1.57 8.63
CA ALA A 95 -10.82 -0.81 8.17
C ALA A 95 -11.53 -0.07 9.30
N SER A 96 -11.58 -0.64 10.53
CA SER A 96 -12.17 0.05 11.69
C SER A 96 -11.28 1.15 12.25
N GLN A 97 -9.95 1.04 12.10
CA GLN A 97 -9.00 2.02 12.65
C GLN A 97 -8.82 3.26 11.76
N ILE A 98 -8.68 3.08 10.44
CA ILE A 98 -8.35 4.15 9.48
C ILE A 98 -9.59 4.63 8.70
N GLY A 99 -10.71 3.94 8.90
CA GLY A 99 -11.98 4.23 8.25
C GLY A 99 -12.06 3.71 6.82
N THR A 100 -13.28 3.40 6.38
CA THR A 100 -13.60 3.00 5.01
C THR A 100 -13.68 4.23 4.11
N SER A 101 -12.52 4.85 3.82
CA SER A 101 -12.45 5.58 2.55
C SER A 101 -12.65 4.54 1.44
N ALA A 102 -13.39 4.85 0.37
CA ALA A 102 -13.71 3.97 -0.76
C ALA A 102 -12.47 3.55 -1.59
N ARG A 103 -11.44 3.03 -0.93
CA ARG A 103 -10.17 2.57 -1.47
C ARG A 103 -10.25 1.06 -1.71
N PRO A 104 -9.53 0.56 -2.72
CA PRO A 104 -9.35 -0.88 -2.89
C PRO A 104 -8.79 -1.52 -1.60
N PRO A 105 -9.25 -2.72 -1.23
CA PRO A 105 -8.89 -3.39 0.02
C PRO A 105 -7.38 -3.61 0.19
N GLU A 106 -6.67 -3.91 -0.90
CA GLU A 106 -5.21 -4.10 -0.89
C GLU A 106 -4.46 -2.80 -0.53
N ARG A 107 -4.90 -1.65 -1.07
CA ARG A 107 -4.32 -0.35 -0.76
C ARG A 107 -4.56 0.04 0.68
N LEU A 108 -5.76 -0.22 1.19
CA LEU A 108 -6.08 0.00 2.59
C LEU A 108 -5.13 -0.81 3.48
N ALA A 109 -4.92 -2.09 3.19
CA ALA A 109 -4.03 -2.95 3.97
C ALA A 109 -2.56 -2.50 3.92
N ALA A 110 -2.06 -2.05 2.77
CA ALA A 110 -0.69 -1.53 2.65
C ALA A 110 -0.51 -0.23 3.46
N GLN A 111 -1.42 0.74 3.27
CA GLN A 111 -1.38 2.01 3.98
C GLN A 111 -1.55 1.84 5.48
N ALA A 112 -2.40 0.91 5.90
CA ALA A 112 -2.63 0.64 7.32
C ALA A 112 -1.42 0.03 8.01
N ARG A 113 -0.68 -0.86 7.33
CA ARG A 113 0.60 -1.37 7.83
C ARG A 113 1.64 -0.26 7.96
N VAL A 114 1.70 0.66 7.00
CA VAL A 114 2.59 1.83 7.08
C VAL A 114 2.19 2.72 8.26
N ALA A 115 0.90 3.03 8.42
CA ALA A 115 0.39 3.82 9.54
C ALA A 115 0.70 3.16 10.89
N MET A 116 0.53 1.85 11.00
CA MET A 116 0.86 1.06 12.19
C MET A 116 2.37 1.12 12.51
N LEU A 117 3.23 1.08 11.50
CA LEU A 117 4.68 1.19 11.67
C LEU A 117 5.09 2.61 12.11
N LEU A 118 4.53 3.64 11.48
CA LEU A 118 4.84 5.04 11.79
C LEU A 118 4.32 5.48 13.16
N SER A 119 3.18 4.94 13.60
CA SER A 119 2.61 5.21 14.93
C SER A 119 3.28 4.43 16.05
N ASP A 120 4.12 3.43 15.72
CA ASP A 120 4.68 2.42 16.62
C ASP A 120 3.61 1.75 17.51
N LEU A 121 2.48 1.38 16.90
CA LEU A 121 1.34 0.83 17.64
C LEU A 121 1.67 -0.44 18.43
N PRO A 122 2.38 -1.45 17.88
CA PRO A 122 2.71 -2.66 18.63
C PRO A 122 3.59 -2.42 19.86
N GLY A 123 4.40 -1.35 19.85
CA GLY A 123 5.26 -0.96 20.97
C GLY A 123 4.50 -0.17 22.03
N ARG A 124 3.73 0.85 21.61
CA ARG A 124 3.06 1.80 22.50
C ARG A 124 1.75 1.28 23.09
N TRP A 125 0.99 0.52 22.30
CA TRP A 125 -0.31 -0.05 22.70
C TRP A 125 -0.42 -1.51 22.27
N PRO A 126 0.38 -2.42 22.86
CA PRO A 126 0.45 -3.82 22.44
C PRO A 126 -0.91 -4.55 22.49
N TYR A 127 -1.79 -4.17 23.41
CA TYR A 127 -3.13 -4.77 23.57
C TYR A 127 -4.18 -4.21 22.61
N ALA A 128 -3.93 -3.06 21.98
CA ALA A 128 -4.89 -2.44 21.04
C ALA A 128 -4.90 -3.14 19.67
N PHE A 129 -3.83 -3.84 19.34
CA PHE A 129 -3.69 -4.55 18.08
C PHE A 129 -4.79 -5.62 17.94
N LEU A 130 -5.58 -5.60 16.87
CA LEU A 130 -6.71 -6.53 16.65
C LEU A 130 -7.80 -6.57 17.73
N ASP A 131 -7.76 -5.68 18.73
CA ASP A 131 -8.83 -5.53 19.70
C ASP A 131 -9.88 -4.55 19.12
N MET A 132 -11.04 -5.07 18.76
CA MET A 132 -12.13 -4.26 18.19
C MET A 132 -12.91 -3.48 19.24
N GLU A 133 -12.84 -3.89 20.51
CA GLU A 133 -13.72 -3.42 21.56
C GLU A 133 -13.04 -2.39 22.46
N HIS A 134 -11.75 -2.62 22.79
CA HIS A 134 -11.02 -1.81 23.77
C HIS A 134 -9.83 -1.06 23.18
N THR A 135 -9.84 -0.73 21.88
CA THR A 135 -8.79 0.12 21.29
C THR A 135 -8.81 1.52 21.96
N PRO A 136 -7.71 1.94 22.61
CA PRO A 136 -7.65 3.27 23.21
C PRO A 136 -7.79 4.38 22.16
N PRO A 137 -8.54 5.46 22.43
CA PRO A 137 -8.76 6.54 21.46
C PRO A 137 -7.47 7.16 20.93
N GLU A 138 -6.44 7.26 21.78
CA GLU A 138 -5.13 7.79 21.40
C GLU A 138 -4.39 6.91 20.38
N ALA A 139 -4.56 5.58 20.44
CA ALA A 139 -3.97 4.65 19.49
C ALA A 139 -4.62 4.83 18.10
N ARG A 140 -5.95 4.96 18.08
CA ARG A 140 -6.71 5.23 16.85
C ARG A 140 -6.32 6.57 16.23
N VAL A 141 -6.25 7.64 17.03
CA VAL A 141 -5.82 8.97 16.55
C VAL A 141 -4.37 8.93 16.04
N ALA A 142 -3.48 8.18 16.70
CA ALA A 142 -2.10 8.02 16.23
C ALA A 142 -2.05 7.28 14.88
N MET A 143 -2.83 6.21 14.70
CA MET A 143 -2.96 5.52 13.42
C MET A 143 -3.54 6.43 12.33
N GLU A 144 -4.63 7.15 12.61
CA GLU A 144 -5.29 8.04 11.66
C GLU A 144 -4.34 9.16 11.20
N LYS A 145 -3.63 9.81 12.12
CA LYS A 145 -2.62 10.83 11.78
C LYS A 145 -1.44 10.27 11.00
N SER A 146 -1.08 9.01 11.25
CA SER A 146 0.03 8.32 10.56
C SER A 146 -0.39 7.70 9.23
N ALA A 147 -1.70 7.63 8.95
CA ALA A 147 -2.24 7.20 7.68
C ALA A 147 -1.97 8.30 6.65
N LEU A 148 -0.73 8.36 6.17
CA LEU A 148 -0.30 9.23 5.09
C LEU A 148 -1.33 9.13 3.96
N GLN A 149 -1.93 10.26 3.60
CA GLN A 149 -2.76 10.35 2.42
C GLN A 149 -1.80 10.21 1.24
N ALA A 150 -1.57 8.97 0.82
CA ALA A 150 -0.78 8.68 -0.36
C ALA A 150 -1.34 9.55 -1.49
N GLY A 151 -0.44 10.26 -2.18
CA GLY A 151 -0.81 11.08 -3.32
C GLY A 151 -1.58 10.28 -4.37
N PRO A 152 -2.19 10.96 -5.36
CA PRO A 152 -2.91 10.29 -6.43
C PRO A 152 -2.05 9.16 -7.02
N ASP A 153 -2.69 8.10 -7.49
CA ASP A 153 -1.98 6.94 -8.07
C ASP A 153 -0.83 7.42 -8.94
N LEU A 154 0.35 6.85 -8.70
CA LEU A 154 1.48 6.98 -9.60
C LEU A 154 1.06 6.30 -10.90
N ALA A 155 0.33 7.02 -11.74
CA ALA A 155 0.09 6.64 -13.10
C ALA A 155 1.48 6.50 -13.71
N VAL A 156 1.78 5.30 -14.22
CA VAL A 156 2.97 5.10 -15.04
C VAL A 156 2.88 6.15 -16.14
N SER A 157 3.78 7.13 -16.09
CA SER A 157 3.81 8.19 -17.09
C SER A 157 4.17 7.53 -18.40
N ASN A 158 3.15 7.22 -19.19
CA ASN A 158 3.34 6.68 -20.51
C ASN A 158 3.77 7.86 -21.37
N MET A 159 5.09 8.04 -21.51
CA MET A 159 5.68 8.94 -22.49
C MET A 159 5.45 8.35 -23.89
N VAL A 160 4.21 8.43 -24.36
CA VAL A 160 3.91 8.26 -25.78
C VAL A 160 4.57 9.45 -26.49
N PRO A 161 5.45 9.23 -27.48
CA PRO A 161 6.01 10.31 -28.28
C PRO A 161 4.83 11.10 -28.88
N ARG A 162 4.62 12.30 -28.37
CA ARG A 162 3.69 13.25 -28.96
C ARG A 162 4.53 14.06 -29.93
N GLU A 163 4.09 14.15 -31.19
CA GLU A 163 4.73 15.07 -32.14
C GLU A 163 4.78 16.46 -31.49
N ILE A 164 5.94 17.09 -31.55
CA ILE A 164 6.13 18.42 -30.95
C ILE A 164 5.26 19.36 -31.76
N ASP A 165 4.11 19.75 -31.22
CA ASP A 165 3.25 20.77 -31.80
C ASP A 165 3.96 22.12 -31.64
N LEU A 166 4.77 22.46 -32.64
CA LEU A 166 5.48 23.73 -32.72
C LEU A 166 4.54 24.89 -33.13
N GLY A 167 3.23 24.66 -33.22
CA GLY A 167 2.27 25.64 -33.70
C GLY A 167 2.65 26.17 -35.08
N THR A 168 2.30 27.41 -35.37
CA THR A 168 2.52 28.07 -36.67
C THR A 168 3.97 28.50 -36.92
N LEU A 169 4.89 28.30 -35.97
CA LEU A 169 6.28 28.76 -36.09
C LEU A 169 7.06 28.16 -37.28
N PRO A 170 6.85 26.89 -37.71
CA PRO A 170 7.57 26.33 -38.86
C PRO A 170 7.10 26.91 -40.20
N GLU A 171 5.79 27.18 -40.36
CA GLU A 171 5.23 27.68 -41.63
C GLU A 171 5.67 29.10 -41.93
N VAL A 172 5.74 29.99 -40.93
CA VAL A 172 6.16 31.38 -41.17
C VAL A 172 7.68 31.49 -41.42
N ALA A 173 8.48 30.55 -40.87
CA ALA A 173 9.92 30.52 -41.07
C ALA A 173 10.32 29.91 -42.42
N GLY A 174 9.54 28.97 -42.97
CA GLY A 174 9.77 28.37 -44.29
C GLY A 174 9.50 29.36 -45.43
N ASP A 175 8.33 30.00 -45.44
CA ASP A 175 7.89 30.88 -46.54
C ASP A 175 8.76 32.13 -46.71
N THR A 176 9.32 32.65 -45.61
CA THR A 176 10.20 33.83 -45.65
C THR A 176 11.56 33.52 -46.26
N LEU A 177 12.12 32.33 -46.00
CA LEU A 177 13.38 31.88 -46.59
C LEU A 177 13.22 31.49 -48.06
N GLU A 178 12.14 30.80 -48.42
CA GLU A 178 11.90 30.33 -49.79
C GLU A 178 11.57 31.48 -50.77
N THR A 179 10.91 32.54 -50.29
CA THR A 179 10.65 33.75 -51.09
C THR A 179 11.92 34.57 -51.35
N LEU A 180 12.86 34.58 -50.40
CA LEU A 180 14.15 35.28 -50.53
C LEU A 180 15.09 34.60 -51.55
N GLU A 181 14.98 33.28 -51.73
CA GLU A 181 15.83 32.52 -52.65
C GLU A 181 15.42 32.65 -54.12
N ARG A 182 14.15 33.02 -54.40
CA ARG A 182 13.58 32.90 -55.74
C ARG A 182 13.95 34.05 -56.72
N TRP A 183 14.51 35.17 -56.25
CA TRP A 183 14.72 36.38 -57.07
C TRP A 183 16.13 37.02 -57.04
N PRO A 184 17.25 36.26 -56.95
CA PRO A 184 18.60 36.87 -56.93
C PRO A 184 18.92 37.64 -58.21
N ILE A 185 18.40 37.20 -59.37
CA ILE A 185 18.62 37.83 -60.67
C ILE A 185 17.96 39.21 -60.76
N VAL A 186 16.76 39.38 -60.20
CA VAL A 186 16.04 40.67 -60.24
C VAL A 186 16.77 41.72 -59.41
N ARG A 187 17.31 41.34 -58.26
CA ARG A 187 18.12 42.22 -57.41
C ARG A 187 19.38 42.70 -58.14
N LEU A 188 20.03 41.80 -58.89
CA LEU A 188 21.18 42.14 -59.72
C LEU A 188 20.81 43.11 -60.84
N LEU A 189 19.70 42.89 -61.54
CA LEU A 189 19.22 43.77 -62.61
C LEU A 189 18.87 45.18 -62.10
N VAL A 190 18.20 45.29 -60.95
CA VAL A 190 17.88 46.59 -60.33
C VAL A 190 19.15 47.35 -59.96
N LEU A 191 20.15 46.66 -59.42
CA LEU A 191 21.42 47.26 -59.05
C LEU A 191 22.17 47.79 -60.30
N TRP A 192 22.20 47.02 -61.38
CA TRP A 192 22.77 47.47 -62.66
C TRP A 192 22.00 48.64 -63.27
N ALA A 193 20.68 48.64 -63.21
CA ALA A 193 19.85 49.75 -63.69
C ALA A 193 20.12 51.04 -62.91
N LEU A 194 20.23 50.96 -61.58
CA LEU A 194 20.60 52.08 -60.73
C LEU A 194 21.99 52.61 -61.09
N PHE A 195 22.96 51.72 -61.27
CA PHE A 195 24.32 52.07 -61.65
C PHE A 195 24.37 52.81 -63.01
N ALA A 196 23.67 52.28 -64.01
CA ALA A 196 23.56 52.92 -65.32
C ALA A 196 22.86 54.29 -65.24
N ALA A 197 21.82 54.43 -64.42
CA ALA A 197 21.13 55.70 -64.20
C ALA A 197 22.04 56.75 -63.54
N VAL A 198 22.85 56.36 -62.56
CA VAL A 198 23.84 57.26 -61.94
C VAL A 198 24.89 57.69 -62.95
N LEU A 199 25.42 56.77 -63.76
CA LEU A 199 26.37 57.10 -64.83
C LEU A 199 25.76 58.05 -65.87
N ALA A 200 24.51 57.81 -66.28
CA ALA A 200 23.80 58.69 -67.21
C ALA A 200 23.57 60.08 -66.62
N ALA A 201 23.18 60.17 -65.33
CA ALA A 201 23.00 61.43 -64.63
C ALA A 201 24.31 62.21 -64.49
N LEU A 202 25.42 61.52 -64.20
CA LEU A 202 26.74 62.13 -64.18
C LEU A 202 27.13 62.64 -65.56
N PHE A 203 26.97 61.82 -66.61
CA PHE A 203 27.28 62.19 -67.99
C PHE A 203 26.51 63.44 -68.45
N TYR A 204 25.20 63.49 -68.19
CA TYR A 204 24.37 64.66 -68.50
C TYR A 204 24.76 65.91 -67.72
N ARG A 205 25.37 65.75 -66.53
CA ARG A 205 25.76 66.89 -65.69
C ARG A 205 27.16 67.41 -66.03
N THR A 206 28.04 66.57 -66.59
CA THR A 206 29.41 66.94 -67.00
C THR A 206 29.57 67.32 -68.47
N ARG A 207 28.54 67.13 -69.31
CA ARG A 207 28.51 67.58 -70.71
C ARG A 207 27.64 68.81 -70.86
#